data_AF-A0A6G1IF23-F1
#
_entry.id   AF-A0A6G1IF23-F1
#
_cell.length_a   1.000
_cell.length_b   1.000
_cell.length_c   1.000
_cell.angle_alpha   90.00
_cell.angle_beta   90.00
_cell.angle_gamma   90.00
#
_symmetry.space_group_name_H-M   'P 1'
#
loop_
_entity.id
_entity.type
_entity.pdbx_description
1 polymer ?
#
loop_
_entity_poly.entity_id
_entity_poly.type
_entity_poly.pdbx_seq_one_letter_code
_entity_poly.pdbx_strand_id
1 'polypeptide(L)'
;MLCGRWDGKNLDPPGHKSHVAYPTEEPSNFLSTGDCLSTHPVKIPQLMLEPTDGSQPFVLSTGDPTGYGQHGDYVSGLKGDAMQRALDDNGYFLATCGNQKSRDIATAKKCVIKKTVQEDVDGWLTKLPGVDMPM
;
A
#
# COMPACT_ATOMS: atom_id res chain seq x y z
N MET A 1 10.07 4.41 6.10
CA MET A 1 9.14 5.09 5.19
C MET A 1 9.99 6.17 4.54
N LEU A 2 10.66 5.77 3.47
CA LEU A 2 11.36 6.68 2.59
C LEU A 2 10.34 7.23 1.59
N CYS A 3 10.10 8.53 1.61
CA CYS A 3 9.13 9.21 0.74
C CYS A 3 9.54 9.08 -0.75
N GLY A 4 8.86 8.21 -1.48
CA GLY A 4 9.03 8.08 -2.93
C GLY A 4 8.47 9.32 -3.64
N ARG A 5 9.17 9.80 -4.67
CA ARG A 5 8.78 10.97 -5.46
C ARG A 5 8.78 10.65 -6.94
N TRP A 6 7.69 10.92 -7.65
CA TRP A 6 7.57 10.71 -9.08
C TRP A 6 7.90 11.99 -9.87
N ASP A 7 8.54 11.85 -11.03
CA ASP A 7 8.93 12.96 -11.92
C ASP A 7 7.75 13.67 -12.60
N GLY A 8 6.54 13.11 -12.50
CA GLY A 8 5.32 13.66 -13.08
C GLY A 8 5.19 13.47 -14.59
N LYS A 9 6.11 12.71 -15.21
CA LYS A 9 6.25 12.61 -16.67
C LYS A 9 6.36 11.16 -17.16
N ASN A 10 7.28 10.38 -16.58
CA ASN A 10 7.65 9.08 -17.12
C ASN A 10 7.04 7.96 -16.30
N LEU A 11 6.22 7.10 -16.93
CA LEU A 11 5.66 5.92 -16.26
C LEU A 11 6.66 4.77 -16.18
N ASP A 12 7.46 4.56 -17.23
CA ASP A 12 8.44 3.49 -17.28
C ASP A 12 9.66 3.88 -18.17
N PRO A 13 10.69 4.52 -17.60
CA PRO A 13 11.90 4.86 -18.34
C PRO A 13 12.72 3.59 -18.65
N PRO A 14 13.66 3.60 -19.62
CA PRO A 14 14.44 2.41 -20.00
C PRO A 14 15.20 1.73 -18.84
N GLY A 15 15.54 2.48 -17.79
CA GLY A 15 16.18 1.94 -16.58
C GLY A 15 15.18 1.50 -15.49
N HIS A 16 13.87 1.58 -15.75
CA HIS A 16 12.74 1.23 -14.88
C HIS A 16 12.75 1.87 -13.48
N LYS A 17 13.61 2.87 -13.23
CA LYS A 17 13.90 3.38 -11.87
C LYS A 17 14.03 4.90 -11.79
N SER A 18 14.49 5.56 -12.86
CA SER A 18 14.82 7.01 -12.83
C SER A 18 13.62 7.95 -12.71
N HIS A 19 12.41 7.41 -12.77
CA HIS A 19 11.18 8.17 -12.60
C HIS A 19 10.77 8.31 -11.12
N VAL A 20 11.45 7.60 -10.20
CA VAL A 20 11.22 7.69 -8.75
C VAL A 20 12.50 8.05 -8.01
N ALA A 21 12.42 9.01 -7.10
CA ALA A 21 13.52 9.42 -6.22
C ALA A 21 13.12 9.44 -4.74
N TYR A 22 14.12 9.36 -3.86
CA TYR A 22 13.97 9.55 -2.42
C TYR A 22 14.27 11.01 -2.01
N PRO A 23 13.75 11.49 -0.87
CA PRO A 23 14.02 12.84 -0.40
C PRO A 23 15.48 12.94 0.06
N THR A 24 16.07 14.12 -0.06
CA THR A 24 17.47 14.36 0.30
C THR A 24 17.68 14.93 1.70
N GLU A 25 16.61 15.29 2.41
CA GLU A 25 16.71 15.83 3.76
C GLU A 25 16.75 14.72 4.81
N GLU A 26 17.82 14.75 5.63
CA GLU A 26 18.02 13.82 6.75
C GLU A 26 17.61 14.46 8.09
N PRO A 27 16.98 13.71 9.01
CA PRO A 27 16.68 12.29 8.89
C PRO A 27 15.43 12.02 8.04
N SER A 28 15.60 11.25 6.96
CA SER A 28 14.49 10.68 6.20
C SER A 28 13.98 9.46 6.95
N ASN A 29 13.33 9.69 8.09
CA ASN A 29 12.80 8.61 8.91
C ASN A 29 11.41 8.20 8.42
N PHE A 30 10.92 7.07 8.93
CA PHE A 30 9.62 6.53 8.53
C PHE A 30 8.44 7.51 8.72
N LEU A 31 8.61 8.56 9.51
CA LEU A 31 7.55 9.46 9.91
C LEU A 31 7.67 10.83 9.25
N SER A 32 8.75 11.09 8.49
CA SER A 32 9.00 12.39 7.88
C SER A 32 8.77 12.38 6.36
N THR A 33 7.84 13.24 5.93
CA THR A 33 7.70 13.61 4.52
C THR A 33 8.74 14.69 4.20
N GLY A 34 9.97 14.29 3.89
CA GLY A 34 11.03 15.22 3.49
C GLY A 34 10.68 16.04 2.24
N ASP A 35 11.39 17.15 2.03
CA ASP A 35 11.12 18.08 0.93
C ASP A 35 11.34 17.48 -0.46
N CYS A 36 10.60 18.02 -1.43
CA CYS A 36 10.62 17.56 -2.82
C CYS A 36 11.94 17.93 -3.50
N LEU A 37 12.60 16.96 -4.15
CA LEU A 37 13.52 17.31 -5.23
C LEU A 37 12.73 18.00 -6.35
N SER A 38 13.27 19.10 -6.88
CA SER A 38 12.62 19.83 -7.99
C SER A 38 12.41 18.98 -9.23
N THR A 39 13.20 17.91 -9.39
CA THR A 39 13.09 16.93 -10.47
C THR A 39 11.97 15.90 -10.26
N HIS A 40 11.48 15.72 -9.03
CA HIS A 40 10.45 14.74 -8.68
C HIS A 40 9.39 15.39 -7.78
N PRO A 41 8.53 16.26 -8.36
CA PRO A 41 7.61 17.07 -7.56
C PRO A 41 6.42 16.29 -7.00
N VAL A 42 6.08 15.13 -7.58
CA VAL A 42 4.84 14.41 -7.24
C VAL A 42 5.08 13.44 -6.07
N LYS A 43 4.31 13.60 -4.99
CA LYS A 43 4.25 12.63 -3.88
C LYS A 43 3.60 11.34 -4.34
N ILE A 44 4.21 10.20 -4.07
CA ILE A 44 3.57 8.88 -4.25
C ILE A 44 3.39 8.17 -2.90
N PRO A 45 2.37 7.30 -2.76
CA PRO A 45 2.14 6.55 -1.55
C PRO A 45 3.31 5.62 -1.22
N GLN A 46 3.57 5.43 0.06
CA GLN A 46 4.52 4.44 0.53
C GLN A 46 3.82 3.16 0.99
N LEU A 47 4.33 2.02 0.53
CA LEU A 47 3.93 0.70 1.01
C LEU A 47 4.96 0.19 2.03
N MET A 48 4.47 -0.30 3.17
CA MET A 48 5.25 -1.05 4.14
C MET A 48 4.77 -2.50 4.11
N LEU A 49 5.70 -3.42 3.89
CA LEU A 49 5.47 -4.86 3.96
C LEU A 49 6.36 -5.38 5.09
N GLU A 50 5.74 -5.79 6.20
CA GLU A 50 6.47 -6.22 7.39
C GLU A 50 6.26 -7.72 7.61
N PRO A 51 7.32 -8.54 7.55
CA PRO A 51 7.32 -9.87 8.15
C PRO A 51 7.51 -9.72 9.66
N THR A 52 6.64 -10.36 10.45
CA THR A 52 6.46 -10.03 11.87
C THR A 52 7.59 -10.42 12.81
N ASP A 53 8.54 -11.27 12.40
CA ASP A 53 9.58 -11.76 13.33
C ASP A 53 10.91 -12.24 12.70
N GLY A 54 11.19 -11.88 11.44
CA GLY A 54 12.42 -12.30 10.75
C GLY A 54 12.50 -13.79 10.43
N SER A 55 11.54 -14.60 10.89
CA SER A 55 11.18 -15.86 10.27
C SER A 55 10.04 -15.58 9.27
N GLN A 56 10.05 -16.24 8.12
CA GLN A 56 8.93 -16.16 7.17
C GLN A 56 8.12 -17.46 7.27
N PRO A 57 7.20 -17.60 8.25
CA PRO A 57 6.27 -18.73 8.26
C PRO A 57 5.04 -18.47 7.38
N PHE A 58 4.84 -17.23 6.93
CA PHE A 58 3.69 -16.85 6.10
C PHE A 58 3.99 -17.13 4.63
N VAL A 59 3.37 -18.20 4.16
CA VAL A 59 3.28 -18.49 2.74
C VAL A 59 1.97 -17.86 2.26
N LEU A 60 2.06 -16.86 1.37
CA LEU A 60 0.87 -16.36 0.67
C LEU A 60 0.31 -17.50 -0.21
N SER A 61 -0.91 -17.36 -0.74
CA SER A 61 -1.56 -18.39 -1.57
C SER A 61 -0.73 -18.84 -2.80
N THR A 62 0.36 -18.16 -3.11
CA THR A 62 1.34 -18.52 -4.14
C THR A 62 2.32 -19.62 -3.74
N GLY A 63 2.37 -20.04 -2.48
CA GLY A 63 3.28 -21.12 -2.06
C GLY A 63 4.74 -20.69 -1.87
N ASP A 64 5.08 -19.42 -2.11
CA ASP A 64 6.47 -18.93 -2.10
C ASP A 64 6.96 -18.54 -0.68
N PRO A 65 7.92 -19.27 -0.09
CA PRO A 65 8.49 -18.96 1.21
C PRO A 65 9.60 -17.89 1.13
N THR A 66 10.04 -17.50 -0.07
CA THR A 66 11.14 -16.56 -0.26
C THR A 66 10.68 -15.10 -0.36
N GLY A 67 9.41 -14.89 -0.70
CA GLY A 67 8.83 -13.57 -0.91
C GLY A 67 9.10 -12.96 -2.29
N TYR A 68 9.86 -13.62 -3.17
CA TYR A 68 10.15 -13.11 -4.52
C TYR A 68 8.95 -13.17 -5.47
N GLY A 69 7.98 -14.04 -5.20
CA GLY A 69 6.71 -14.16 -5.92
C GLY A 69 5.63 -13.18 -5.46
N GLN A 70 5.95 -12.27 -4.54
CA GLN A 70 5.01 -11.25 -4.09
C GLN A 70 4.89 -10.15 -5.15
N HIS A 71 3.69 -10.00 -5.67
CA HIS A 71 3.28 -8.86 -6.48
C HIS A 71 2.13 -8.16 -5.76
N GLY A 72 2.23 -6.84 -5.58
CA GLY A 72 1.23 -6.03 -4.91
C GLY A 72 0.63 -5.03 -5.88
N ASP A 73 -0.66 -5.18 -6.15
CA ASP A 73 -1.44 -4.19 -6.89
C ASP A 73 -1.99 -3.14 -5.93
N TYR A 74 -1.65 -1.88 -6.15
CA TYR A 74 -2.30 -0.77 -5.45
C TYR A 74 -3.50 -0.27 -6.27
N VAL A 75 -4.69 -0.39 -5.69
CA VAL A 75 -5.94 0.17 -6.27
C VAL A 75 -6.54 1.16 -5.29
N SER A 76 -6.73 2.41 -5.74
CA SER A 76 -7.40 3.44 -4.94
C SER A 76 -8.88 3.52 -5.31
N GLY A 77 -9.76 3.27 -4.35
CA GLY A 77 -11.20 3.52 -4.48
C GLY A 77 -11.60 4.98 -4.14
N LEU A 78 -10.63 5.85 -3.89
CA LEU A 78 -10.89 7.23 -3.49
C LEU A 78 -11.41 8.05 -4.67
N LYS A 79 -12.51 8.77 -4.46
CA LYS A 79 -13.19 9.53 -5.51
C LYS A 79 -12.41 10.80 -5.87
N GLY A 80 -12.09 10.95 -7.16
CA GLY A 80 -11.45 12.16 -7.69
C GLY A 80 -10.04 12.37 -7.13
N ASP A 81 -9.76 13.59 -6.69
CA ASP A 81 -8.49 14.04 -6.11
C ASP A 81 -8.35 13.72 -4.60
N ALA A 82 -9.25 12.90 -4.03
CA ALA A 82 -9.22 12.57 -2.60
C ALA A 82 -7.93 11.89 -2.16
N MET A 83 -7.34 11.03 -3.00
CA MET A 83 -6.04 10.43 -2.71
C MET A 83 -4.94 11.49 -2.70
N GLN A 84 -4.93 12.38 -3.69
CA GLN A 84 -3.91 13.43 -3.80
C GLN A 84 -3.97 14.38 -2.60
N ARG A 85 -5.18 14.82 -2.21
CA ARG A 85 -5.35 15.64 -1.00
C ARG A 85 -4.86 14.94 0.26
N ALA A 86 -5.01 13.62 0.36
CA ALA A 86 -4.53 12.86 1.52
C ALA A 86 -3.00 12.77 1.54
N LEU A 87 -2.36 12.63 0.38
CA LEU A 87 -0.89 12.60 0.25
C LEU A 87 -0.26 13.99 0.45
N ASP A 88 -0.94 15.04 0.00
CA ASP A 88 -0.50 16.42 0.17
C ASP A 88 -0.59 16.87 1.64
N ASP A 89 -1.53 16.28 2.38
CA ASP A 89 -1.73 16.52 3.79
C ASP A 89 -0.75 15.72 4.65
N ASN A 90 0.12 16.44 5.38
CA ASN A 90 1.08 15.83 6.30
C ASN A 90 0.42 15.20 7.55
N GLY A 91 -0.92 15.18 7.65
CA GLY A 91 -1.69 14.56 8.73
C GLY A 91 -2.22 13.15 8.46
N TYR A 92 -1.94 12.56 7.28
CA TYR A 92 -2.41 11.22 6.92
C TYR A 92 -1.44 10.13 7.41
N PHE A 93 -1.51 9.78 8.70
CA PHE A 93 -0.66 8.78 9.32
C PHE A 93 -1.48 7.81 10.19
N LEU A 94 -1.32 6.51 9.99
CA LEU A 94 -2.11 5.48 10.69
C LEU A 94 -3.63 5.73 10.58
N ALA A 95 -4.29 5.97 11.71
CA ALA A 95 -5.73 6.16 11.83
C ALA A 95 -6.17 7.63 11.68
N THR A 96 -5.24 8.58 11.51
CA THR A 96 -5.60 9.97 11.28
C THR A 96 -5.82 10.20 9.78
N CYS A 97 -7.02 10.65 9.43
CA CYS A 97 -7.36 10.95 8.03
C CYS A 97 -6.97 12.39 7.63
N GLY A 98 -6.10 13.07 8.38
CA GLY A 98 -5.81 14.50 8.20
C GLY A 98 -7.09 15.34 8.07
N ASN A 99 -7.12 16.18 7.03
CA ASN A 99 -8.21 17.03 6.59
C ASN A 99 -9.22 16.32 5.67
N GLN A 100 -9.13 14.99 5.51
CA GLN A 100 -10.10 14.24 4.74
C GLN A 100 -11.43 14.16 5.48
N LYS A 101 -12.53 14.15 4.70
CA LYS A 101 -13.87 13.99 5.25
C LYS A 101 -14.04 12.58 5.80
N SER A 102 -13.92 12.43 7.11
CA SER A 102 -14.26 11.19 7.80
C SER A 102 -15.78 10.99 7.84
N ARG A 103 -16.19 9.73 7.96
CA ARG A 103 -17.57 9.36 8.27
C ARG A 103 -17.58 8.59 9.57
N ASP A 104 -18.65 8.77 10.31
CA ASP A 104 -18.94 7.95 11.48
C ASP A 104 -18.98 6.46 11.09
N ILE A 105 -18.38 5.62 11.93
CA ILE A 105 -18.23 4.18 11.69
C ILE A 105 -19.60 3.51 11.62
N ALA A 106 -20.57 3.92 12.44
CA ALA A 106 -21.91 3.33 12.40
C ALA A 106 -22.62 3.66 11.08
N THR A 107 -22.34 4.81 10.48
CA THR A 107 -22.79 5.17 9.14
C THR A 107 -22.06 4.39 8.05
N ALA A 108 -20.75 4.21 8.15
CA ALA A 108 -19.95 3.45 7.19
C ALA A 108 -20.38 1.97 7.12
N LYS A 109 -20.68 1.35 8.28
CA LYS A 109 -21.17 -0.03 8.40
C LYS A 109 -22.50 -0.31 7.68
N LYS A 110 -23.25 0.73 7.31
CA LYS A 110 -24.48 0.59 6.50
C LYS A 110 -24.18 0.30 5.03
N CYS A 111 -22.94 0.51 4.58
CA CYS A 111 -22.52 0.12 3.24
C CYS A 111 -22.26 -1.39 3.19
N VAL A 112 -23.22 -2.14 2.66
CA VAL A 112 -23.13 -3.60 2.54
C VAL A 112 -23.15 -3.97 1.06
N ILE A 113 -22.08 -4.58 0.58
CA ILE A 113 -22.04 -5.24 -0.72
C ILE A 113 -22.50 -6.69 -0.56
N LYS A 114 -23.25 -7.21 -1.55
CA LYS A 114 -23.61 -8.63 -1.55
C LYS A 114 -22.33 -9.45 -1.77
N LYS A 115 -22.14 -10.52 -0.99
CA LYS A 115 -21.08 -11.50 -1.24
C LYS A 115 -21.23 -12.03 -2.67
N THR A 116 -20.23 -11.83 -3.50
CA THR A 116 -20.17 -12.34 -4.89
C THR A 116 -19.55 -13.73 -4.96
N VAL A 117 -18.68 -14.05 -4.00
CA VAL A 117 -18.08 -15.37 -3.81
C VAL A 117 -18.66 -15.99 -2.54
N GLN A 118 -19.19 -17.21 -2.65
CA GLN A 118 -19.71 -17.97 -1.51
C GLN A 118 -18.62 -18.91 -1.00
N GLU A 119 -17.70 -18.36 -0.22
CA GLU A 119 -16.68 -19.13 0.49
C GLU A 119 -16.88 -19.02 2.00
N ASP A 120 -16.47 -20.06 2.72
CA ASP A 120 -16.44 -20.04 4.18
C ASP A 120 -15.23 -19.20 4.62
N VAL A 121 -15.51 -17.98 5.06
CA VAL A 121 -14.50 -17.00 5.49
C VAL A 121 -14.29 -16.99 7.00
N ASP A 122 -15.10 -17.75 7.73
CA ASP A 122 -15.12 -17.77 9.18
C ASP A 122 -14.60 -19.12 9.68
N GLY A 123 -13.60 -19.11 10.56
CA GLY A 123 -13.03 -20.32 11.16
C GLY A 123 -11.65 -20.69 10.64
N TRP A 124 -11.21 -21.91 10.95
CA TRP A 124 -9.88 -22.40 10.60
C TRP A 124 -9.88 -23.09 9.24
N LEU A 125 -9.02 -22.63 8.33
CA LEU A 125 -8.77 -23.31 7.06
C LEU A 125 -7.82 -24.48 7.29
N THR A 126 -8.18 -25.65 6.77
CA THR A 126 -7.32 -26.85 6.82
C THR A 126 -6.17 -26.80 5.82
N LYS A 127 -6.32 -26.02 4.76
CA LYS A 127 -5.29 -25.73 3.74
C LYS A 127 -5.51 -24.36 3.11
N LEU A 128 -4.46 -23.77 2.56
CA LEU A 128 -4.56 -22.51 1.82
C LEU A 128 -5.37 -22.72 0.51
N PRO A 129 -6.27 -21.79 0.17
CA PRO A 129 -6.96 -21.81 -1.12
C PRO A 129 -5.95 -21.78 -2.28
N GLY A 130 -6.16 -22.62 -3.30
CA GLY A 130 -5.35 -22.63 -4.52
C GLY A 130 -4.07 -23.46 -4.47
N VAL A 131 -3.75 -24.12 -3.36
CA VAL A 131 -2.57 -24.99 -3.26
C VAL A 131 -3.00 -26.45 -3.25
N ASP A 132 -2.93 -27.11 -4.40
CA ASP A 132 -2.82 -28.57 -4.47
C ASP A 132 -1.32 -28.88 -4.41
N MET A 133 -0.77 -29.02 -3.20
CA MET A 133 0.60 -29.51 -3.02
C MET A 133 0.64 -30.96 -3.49
N PRO A 134 1.38 -31.33 -4.55
CA PRO A 134 1.77 -32.72 -4.72
C PRO A 134 2.75 -33.01 -3.59
N MET A 135 2.42 -33.97 -2.72
CA MET A 135 3.39 -34.55 -1.81
C MET A 135 4.52 -35.24 -2.58
#